data_AF-A0A0F3GUP5-F1
#
_entry.id   AF-A0A0F3GUP5-F1
#
_cell.length_a   1.000
_cell.length_b   1.000
_cell.length_c   1.000
_cell.angle_alpha   90.00
_cell.angle_beta   90.00
_cell.angle_gamma   90.00
#
_symmetry.space_group_name_H-M   'P 1'
#
loop_
_entity.id
_entity.type
_entity.pdbx_description
1 polymer ?
#
loop_
_entity_poly.entity_id
_entity_poly.type
_entity_poly.pdbx_seq_one_letter_code
_entity_poly.pdbx_strand_id
1 'polypeptide(L)' 'MAINNAKTFDRASIRDALEDIKHYNGLVKTYAPPFTKTRHDALDVNDYFMATYDANGAIVPMNKGTK' A
#
# COMPACT_ATOMS: atom_id res chain seq x y z
N MET A 1 6.35 -12.17 -10.18
CA MET A 1 6.86 -11.45 -8.99
C MET A 1 8.08 -10.64 -9.42
N ALA A 2 8.40 -9.53 -8.75
CA ALA A 2 9.52 -8.66 -9.16
C ALA A 2 10.86 -9.40 -9.28
N ILE A 3 11.13 -10.36 -8.40
CA ILE A 3 12.33 -11.21 -8.46
C ILE A 3 12.44 -12.01 -9.78
N ASN A 4 11.32 -12.50 -10.31
CA ASN A 4 11.28 -13.22 -11.58
C ASN A 4 11.54 -12.27 -12.76
N ASN A 5 11.09 -11.02 -12.65
CA ASN A 5 11.30 -10.00 -13.68
C ASN A 5 12.74 -9.49 -13.68
N ALA A 6 13.34 -9.32 -12.50
CA ALA A 6 14.71 -8.87 -12.33
C ALA A 6 15.74 -9.89 -12.85
N LYS A 7 15.42 -11.19 -12.82
CA LYS A 7 16.32 -12.30 -13.27
C LYS A 7 17.67 -12.32 -12.54
N THR A 8 17.75 -11.73 -11.36
CA THR A 8 18.95 -11.62 -10.53
C THR A 8 18.55 -11.48 -9.06
N PHE A 9 19.51 -11.74 -8.17
CA PHE A 9 19.39 -11.45 -6.73
C PHE A 9 20.04 -10.12 -6.33
N ASP A 10 20.57 -9.36 -7.30
CA ASP A 10 21.04 -8.00 -7.05
C ASP A 10 19.91 -7.11 -6.53
N ARG A 11 20.16 -6.44 -5.41
CA ARG A 11 19.19 -5.63 -4.69
C ARG A 11 18.66 -4.49 -5.56
N ALA A 12 19.54 -3.79 -6.28
CA ALA A 12 19.15 -2.62 -7.07
C ALA A 12 18.21 -3.05 -8.21
N SER A 13 18.55 -4.13 -8.90
CA SER A 13 17.74 -4.71 -9.96
C SER A 13 16.36 -5.17 -9.49
N ILE A 14 16.26 -5.76 -8.28
CA ILE A 14 14.97 -6.15 -7.70
C ILE A 14 14.13 -4.91 -7.33
N ARG A 15 14.74 -3.87 -6.75
CA ARG A 15 14.04 -2.61 -6.45
C ARG A 15 13.49 -1.99 -7.72
N ASP A 16 14.31 -1.88 -8.76
CA ASP A 16 13.89 -1.27 -10.02
C ASP A 16 12.73 -2.09 -10.65
N ALA A 17 12.77 -3.43 -10.55
CA ALA A 17 11.67 -4.30 -10.98
C ALA A 17 10.39 -4.17 -10.12
N LEU A 18 10.49 -3.77 -8.85
CA LEU A 18 9.33 -3.44 -8.00
C LEU A 18 8.69 -2.11 -8.45
N GLU A 19 9.50 -1.11 -8.77
CA GLU A 19 9.05 0.20 -9.27
C GLU A 19 8.37 0.12 -10.65
N ASP A 20 8.67 -0.92 -11.43
CA ASP A 20 8.04 -1.16 -12.74
C ASP A 20 6.63 -1.76 -12.66
N ILE A 21 6.21 -2.26 -11.49
CA ILE A 21 4.86 -2.81 -11.32
C ILE A 21 3.83 -1.70 -11.51
N LYS A 22 2.99 -1.82 -12.55
CA LYS A 22 1.96 -0.82 -12.85
C LYS A 22 0.68 -1.02 -12.05
N HIS A 23 0.29 -2.27 -11.85
CA HIS A 23 -0.92 -2.63 -11.12
C HIS A 23 -0.66 -3.86 -10.26
N TYR A 24 -1.19 -3.86 -9.03
CA TYR A 24 -1.12 -5.00 -8.14
C TYR A 24 -2.40 -5.13 -7.32
N ASN A 25 -3.09 -6.27 -7.42
CA ASN A 25 -4.26 -6.57 -6.60
C ASN A 25 -3.79 -7.04 -5.22
N GLY A 26 -3.70 -6.10 -4.28
CA GLY A 26 -3.34 -6.40 -2.90
C GLY A 26 -4.52 -6.85 -2.06
N LEU A 27 -4.24 -7.24 -0.82
CA LEU A 27 -5.24 -7.72 0.13
C LEU A 27 -6.27 -6.63 0.50
N VAL A 28 -5.79 -5.40 0.70
CA VAL A 28 -6.62 -4.28 1.19
C VAL A 28 -7.12 -3.36 0.07
N LYS A 29 -6.40 -3.28 -1.05
CA LYS A 29 -6.78 -2.50 -2.24
C LYS A 29 -6.00 -2.92 -3.48
N THR A 30 -6.42 -2.42 -4.63
CA THR A 30 -5.63 -2.42 -5.86
C THR A 30 -4.69 -1.22 -5.89
N TYR A 31 -3.39 -1.49 -6.05
CA TYR A 31 -2.35 -0.46 -6.13
C TYR A 31 -2.02 -0.14 -7.59
N ALA A 32 -1.89 1.16 -7.91
CA ALA A 32 -1.62 1.63 -9.27
C ALA A 32 -0.82 2.96 -9.30
N PRO A 33 0.53 2.94 -9.29
CA PRO A 33 1.42 1.80 -9.00
C PRO A 33 1.63 1.61 -7.50
N PRO A 34 2.00 0.40 -7.04
CA PRO A 34 2.40 0.17 -5.65
C PRO A 34 3.67 0.94 -5.27
N PHE A 35 4.70 0.94 -6.12
CA PHE A 35 5.98 1.57 -5.80
C PHE A 35 6.38 2.60 -6.86
N THR A 36 7.10 3.62 -6.42
CA THR A 36 7.78 4.59 -7.27
C THR A 36 9.12 4.93 -6.63
N LYS A 37 10.07 5.50 -7.39
CA LYS A 37 11.39 5.95 -6.89
C LYS A 37 11.34 6.81 -5.63
N THR A 38 10.22 7.49 -5.38
CA THR A 38 10.03 8.42 -4.26
C THR A 38 8.95 7.97 -3.27
N ARG A 39 8.27 6.83 -3.51
CA ARG A 39 7.22 6.29 -2.64
C ARG A 39 7.33 4.77 -2.57
N HIS A 40 7.88 4.28 -1.45
CA HIS A 40 8.11 2.85 -1.22
C HIS A 40 7.09 2.19 -0.29
N ASP A 41 6.26 2.97 0.42
CA ASP A 41 5.32 2.40 1.41
C ASP A 41 4.02 1.87 0.79
N ALA A 42 3.81 2.06 -0.53
CA ALA A 42 2.60 1.71 -1.28
C ALA A 42 1.26 2.26 -0.75
N LEU A 43 1.30 2.89 0.43
CA LEU A 43 0.20 3.57 1.09
C LEU A 43 0.39 5.09 0.97
N ASP A 44 -0.72 5.81 1.06
CA ASP A 44 -0.76 7.26 1.17
C ASP A 44 -1.74 7.72 2.25
N VAL A 45 -1.80 9.03 2.49
CA VAL A 45 -2.62 9.62 3.56
C VAL A 45 -4.11 9.27 3.45
N ASN A 46 -4.61 8.95 2.26
CA ASN A 46 -6.01 8.58 2.04
C ASN A 46 -6.31 7.13 2.45
N ASP A 47 -5.28 6.31 2.69
CA ASP A 47 -5.44 4.95 3.18
C ASP A 47 -5.69 4.87 4.69
N TYR A 48 -5.52 6.01 5.38
CA TYR A 48 -5.67 6.09 6.83
C TYR A 48 -6.97 6.80 7.23
N PHE A 49 -7.62 6.27 8.27
CA PHE A 49 -8.75 6.91 8.94
C PHE A 49 -8.64 6.69 10.44
N MET A 50 -9.23 7.60 11.22
CA MET A 50 -9.31 7.44 12.67
C MET A 50 -10.47 6.52 13.02
N ALA A 51 -10.25 5.64 14.00
CA ALA A 51 -11.25 4.71 14.49
C ALA A 51 -11.23 4.66 16.02
N THR A 52 -12.33 4.22 16.62
CA THR A 52 -12.50 4.02 18.06
C THR A 52 -13.11 2.65 18.33
N TYR A 53 -13.02 2.18 19.58
CA TYR A 53 -13.77 1.02 20.03
C TYR A 53 -15.23 1.40 20.34
N ASP A 54 -16.17 0.56 19.95
CA ASP A 54 -17.56 0.63 20.41
C ASP A 54 -17.75 -0.08 21.77
N ALA A 55 -18.97 -0.05 22.32
CA ALA A 55 -19.28 -0.66 23.62
C ALA A 55 -19.08 -2.19 23.65
N ASN A 56 -19.07 -2.85 22.49
CA ASN A 56 -18.84 -4.28 22.36
C ASN A 56 -17.38 -4.61 22.01
N GLY A 57 -16.50 -3.62 21.91
CA GLY A 57 -15.09 -3.77 21.56
C GLY A 57 -14.80 -3.86 20.06
N ALA A 58 -15.76 -3.57 19.17
CA ALA A 58 -15.50 -3.52 17.74
C ALA A 58 -14.79 -2.21 17.34
N ILE A 59 -13.92 -2.26 16.32
CA ILE A 59 -13.27 -1.07 15.75
C ILE A 59 -14.26 -0.41 14.78
N VAL A 60 -14.70 0.80 15.11
CA VAL A 60 -15.63 1.59 14.29
C VAL A 60 -14.97 2.89 13.81
N PRO A 61 -15.18 3.32 12.55
CA PRO A 61 -14.66 4.60 12.07
C PRO A 61 -15.19 5.77 12.90
N MET A 62 -14.32 6.73 13.23
CA MET A 62 -14.78 8.02 13.77
C MET A 62 -15.40 8.80 12.61
N ASN A 63 -16.68 9.19 12.75
CA ASN A 63 -17.33 10.04 11.74
C ASN A 63 -16.47 11.29 11.51
N LYS A 64 -16.13 11.57 10.24
CA LYS A 64 -15.62 12.89 9.84
C LYS A 64 -16.73 13.87 10.18
N GLY A 65 -16.60 14.61 11.29
CA GLY A 65 -17.62 15.55 11.71
C GLY A 65 -18.01 16.45 10.54
N THR A 66 -19.27 16.39 10.14
CA THR A 66 -19.89 17.46 9.36
C THR A 66 -19.72 18.73 10.19
N LYS A 67 -18.92 19.66 9.68
CA LYS A 67 -19.02 21.05 10.11
C LYS A 67 -20.33 21.63 9.64
#